data_AF-A0A249SNU5-F1
#
_entry.id   AF-A0A249SNU5-F1
#
_cell.length_a   1.000
_cell.length_b   1.000
_cell.length_c   1.000
_cell.angle_alpha   90.00
_cell.angle_beta   90.00
_cell.angle_gamma   90.00
#
_symmetry.space_group_name_H-M   'P 1'
#
loop_
_entity.id
_entity.type
_entity.pdbx_description
1 polymer ?
#
loop_
_entity_poly.entity_id
_entity_poly.type
_entity_poly.pdbx_seq_one_letter_code
_entity_poly.pdbx_strand_id
1 'polypeptide(L)'
;MINRFDTIFWAYFDEYIKKDSSAIFKKINNDLKEKVNEIYDVTYYSLFQYQLLKNETLTGIDPENFKDISNYISENYNELFAFTYQDKKIESKFSIELSEENKFYIKEVIEKFILNHIVRTSFINSEEINSNYYWNYSLLCGLASKFEYDINFKIEGKNKYYYSIAYPFLITMIMIDVLKPNEMVDKIKKIFTRKNISEAYKKGRELKSFEKEWLAPLITILKNEDESNAFILNFKKENWETLDVKQKFKLIHELSKLTTIFLRDGLKNISILSEGNEVYELLYSYLPHYLSSSLEQRKINVKTFEGQLKYTNSLISINQKDFNPSWTIKHIKKFKEFKKIKYKSEKLYDFVARVRYATSYMEIINKTKRNNGILGDCLISFKKVGIVKTLGFYSENDGVYEFVYKNVKFKSINLDTKNFVKLTTKVDRFEEIADYNSQMSILLKIISLTITIDPKAPKTFEYSWESLLKYYIIAFGPYKKNMMAYTLKDMEMVEFKVNRLLTQYKRLQQKEKVVDSIGIFYKLHNFK
;
A
#
# COMPACT_ATOMS: atom_id res chain seq x y z
N MET A 1 5.09 -14.14 -14.57
CA MET A 1 5.55 -12.76 -14.35
C MET A 1 4.39 -11.79 -14.60
N ILE A 2 4.27 -10.67 -13.87
CA ILE A 2 3.18 -9.70 -14.12
C ILE A 2 3.66 -8.76 -15.24
N ASN A 3 3.30 -9.10 -16.47
CA ASN A 3 3.76 -8.39 -17.66
C ASN A 3 2.93 -7.12 -17.87
N ARG A 4 3.29 -6.05 -17.17
CA ARG A 4 2.69 -4.72 -17.28
C ARG A 4 3.41 -3.89 -18.36
N PHE A 5 3.22 -4.25 -19.62
CA PHE A 5 3.97 -3.65 -20.74
C PHE A 5 3.26 -2.50 -21.45
N ASP A 6 1.96 -2.37 -21.21
CA ASP A 6 1.09 -1.35 -21.83
C ASP A 6 0.54 -0.42 -20.76
N THR A 7 1.39 0.01 -19.83
CA THR A 7 1.00 0.95 -18.76
C THR A 7 1.25 2.39 -19.17
N ILE A 8 0.72 3.33 -18.38
CA ILE A 8 0.96 4.75 -18.62
C ILE A 8 2.45 5.09 -18.61
N PHE A 9 3.24 4.43 -17.77
CA PHE A 9 4.69 4.56 -17.76
C PHE A 9 5.31 4.18 -19.12
N TRP A 10 4.95 3.01 -19.66
CA TRP A 10 5.49 2.55 -20.95
C TRP A 10 5.01 3.40 -22.13
N ALA A 11 3.82 3.99 -22.05
CA ALA A 11 3.33 4.93 -23.04
C ALA A 11 4.18 6.22 -23.11
N TYR A 12 4.92 6.55 -22.05
CA TYR A 12 5.76 7.75 -21.97
C TYR A 12 7.25 7.45 -21.78
N PHE A 13 7.65 6.16 -21.81
CA PHE A 13 9.02 5.73 -21.55
C PHE A 13 10.05 6.49 -22.39
N ASP A 14 9.82 6.59 -23.71
CA ASP A 14 10.69 7.32 -24.63
C ASP A 14 10.91 8.78 -24.21
N GLU A 15 9.90 9.45 -23.64
CA GLU A 15 10.05 10.84 -23.22
C GLU A 15 11.06 11.00 -22.09
N TYR A 16 11.22 9.97 -21.25
CA TYR A 16 12.17 9.96 -20.15
C TYR A 16 13.60 9.62 -20.57
N ILE A 17 13.77 8.75 -21.58
CA ILE A 17 15.08 8.32 -22.08
C ILE A 17 15.59 9.18 -23.26
N LYS A 18 14.82 10.14 -23.77
CA LYS A 18 15.14 10.97 -24.96
C LYS A 18 16.51 11.67 -24.92
N LYS A 19 17.05 11.94 -23.73
CA LYS A 19 18.36 12.60 -23.55
C LYS A 19 19.47 11.62 -23.16
N ASP A 20 19.15 10.34 -23.06
CA ASP A 20 20.07 9.29 -22.66
C ASP A 20 20.73 8.68 -23.90
N SER A 21 22.06 8.63 -23.90
CA SER A 21 22.86 8.04 -24.96
C SER A 21 23.19 6.56 -24.72
N SER A 22 22.71 5.97 -23.61
CA SER A 22 22.97 4.58 -23.26
C SER A 22 22.55 3.61 -24.37
N ALA A 23 23.43 2.65 -24.67
CA ALA A 23 23.15 1.60 -25.64
C ALA A 23 21.99 0.69 -25.21
N ILE A 24 21.74 0.58 -23.89
CA ILE A 24 20.70 -0.29 -23.31
C ILE A 24 19.30 0.08 -23.84
N PHE A 25 19.03 1.38 -24.01
CA PHE A 25 17.69 1.88 -24.33
C PHE A 25 17.43 2.08 -25.83
N LYS A 26 18.38 1.71 -26.70
CA LYS A 26 18.25 1.91 -28.17
C LYS A 26 17.10 1.10 -28.80
N LYS A 27 16.80 -0.10 -28.28
CA LYS A 27 15.74 -0.97 -28.80
C LYS A 27 14.82 -1.46 -27.69
N ILE A 28 13.60 -0.96 -27.66
CA ILE A 28 12.59 -1.35 -26.68
C ILE A 28 11.89 -2.64 -27.13
N ASN A 29 12.25 -3.76 -26.49
CA ASN A 29 11.62 -5.06 -26.66
C ASN A 29 11.01 -5.56 -25.33
N ASN A 30 10.31 -6.70 -25.34
CA ASN A 30 9.68 -7.23 -24.13
C ASN A 30 10.70 -7.63 -23.05
N ASP A 31 11.87 -8.15 -23.43
CA ASP A 31 12.94 -8.51 -22.48
C ASP A 31 13.46 -7.27 -21.71
N LEU A 32 13.73 -6.18 -22.42
CA LEU A 32 14.09 -4.89 -21.82
C LEU A 32 12.98 -4.41 -20.89
N LYS A 33 11.71 -4.49 -21.31
CA LYS A 33 10.58 -4.08 -20.47
C LYS A 33 10.49 -4.89 -19.18
N GLU A 34 10.70 -6.19 -19.25
CA GLU A 34 10.71 -7.08 -18.08
C GLU A 34 11.85 -6.71 -17.13
N LYS A 35 13.09 -6.60 -17.64
CA LYS A 35 14.27 -6.22 -16.85
C LYS A 35 14.12 -4.84 -16.20
N VAL A 36 13.68 -3.83 -16.97
CA VAL A 36 13.51 -2.46 -16.45
C VAL A 36 12.40 -2.41 -15.40
N ASN A 37 11.27 -3.10 -15.61
CA ASN A 37 10.21 -3.17 -14.59
C ASN A 37 10.71 -3.80 -13.29
N GLU A 38 11.48 -4.89 -13.38
CA GLU A 38 12.07 -5.57 -12.22
C GLU A 38 13.05 -4.68 -11.48
N ILE A 39 14.05 -4.12 -12.18
CA ILE A 39 15.02 -3.19 -11.57
C ILE A 39 14.29 -2.00 -10.94
N TYR A 40 13.28 -1.42 -11.61
CA TYR A 40 12.52 -0.29 -11.06
C TYR A 40 11.85 -0.64 -9.73
N ASP A 41 11.10 -1.74 -9.68
CA ASP A 41 10.39 -2.13 -8.46
C ASP A 41 11.37 -2.44 -7.32
N VAL A 42 12.50 -3.09 -7.64
CA VAL A 42 13.59 -3.37 -6.70
C VAL A 42 14.16 -2.05 -6.19
N THR A 43 14.66 -1.18 -7.07
CA THR A 43 15.22 0.13 -6.71
C THR A 43 14.26 0.94 -5.86
N TYR A 44 12.98 0.99 -6.22
CA TYR A 44 11.99 1.75 -5.46
C TYR A 44 11.79 1.21 -4.03
N TYR A 45 11.87 -0.11 -3.82
CA TYR A 45 11.90 -0.69 -2.47
C TYR A 45 13.23 -0.40 -1.78
N SER A 46 14.35 -0.55 -2.47
CA SER A 46 15.69 -0.36 -1.93
C SER A 46 15.92 1.03 -1.37
N LEU A 47 15.29 2.08 -1.91
CA LEU A 47 15.41 3.44 -1.36
C LEU A 47 14.92 3.55 0.10
N PHE A 48 13.98 2.69 0.53
CA PHE A 48 13.55 2.64 1.93
C PHE A 48 14.53 1.85 2.80
N GLN A 49 15.16 0.81 2.25
CA GLN A 49 16.18 0.03 2.95
C GLN A 49 17.50 0.80 3.06
N TYR A 50 17.79 1.66 2.09
CA TYR A 50 18.90 2.61 2.14
C TYR A 50 18.67 3.70 3.19
N GLN A 51 17.44 4.18 3.38
CA GLN A 51 17.08 5.06 4.51
C GLN A 51 17.35 4.38 5.86
N LEU A 52 16.98 3.11 6.01
CA LEU A 52 17.29 2.32 7.20
C LEU A 52 18.80 2.17 7.42
N LEU A 53 19.57 1.88 6.36
CA LEU A 53 21.02 1.77 6.44
C LEU A 53 21.69 3.07 6.90
N LYS A 54 21.24 4.22 6.39
CA LYS A 54 21.80 5.54 6.75
C LYS A 54 21.20 6.12 8.02
N ASN A 55 20.15 5.50 8.56
CA ASN A 55 19.32 6.02 9.65
C ASN A 55 18.81 7.46 9.40
N GLU A 56 18.46 7.78 8.15
CA GLU A 56 18.04 9.13 7.77
C GLU A 56 16.95 9.06 6.70
N THR A 57 15.98 9.99 6.78
CA THR A 57 14.93 10.10 5.77
C THR A 57 15.45 10.69 4.46
N LEU A 58 15.04 10.12 3.31
CA LEU A 58 15.32 10.73 2.00
C LEU A 58 14.37 11.91 1.75
N THR A 59 14.92 13.12 1.69
CA THR A 59 14.20 14.34 1.27
C THR A 59 14.42 14.69 -0.20
N GLY A 60 15.34 14.00 -0.86
CA GLY A 60 15.68 14.12 -2.27
C GLY A 60 16.76 13.09 -2.59
N ILE A 61 17.17 13.03 -3.85
CA ILE A 61 18.34 12.23 -4.26
C ILE A 61 19.15 13.09 -5.22
N ASP A 62 20.28 13.60 -4.72
CA ASP A 62 21.21 14.35 -5.55
C ASP A 62 21.95 13.41 -6.51
N PRO A 63 22.30 13.87 -7.74
CA PRO A 63 23.00 13.05 -8.73
C PRO A 63 24.31 12.43 -8.21
N GLU A 64 24.99 13.10 -7.28
CA GLU A 64 26.23 12.62 -6.65
C GLU A 64 26.02 11.32 -5.86
N ASN A 65 24.82 11.12 -5.30
CA ASN A 65 24.47 9.92 -4.54
C ASN A 65 24.03 8.75 -5.41
N PHE A 66 23.87 8.94 -6.73
CA PHE A 66 23.34 7.89 -7.61
C PHE A 66 24.24 6.66 -7.63
N LYS A 67 25.56 6.87 -7.62
CA LYS A 67 26.56 5.78 -7.63
C LYS A 67 26.59 5.03 -6.30
N ASP A 68 26.46 5.70 -5.17
CA ASP A 68 26.39 5.05 -3.85
C ASP A 68 25.14 4.15 -3.78
N ILE A 69 23.99 4.69 -4.19
CA ILE A 69 22.71 3.97 -4.20
C ILE A 69 22.74 2.79 -5.19
N SER A 70 23.25 2.98 -6.41
CA SER A 70 23.31 1.91 -7.42
C SER A 70 24.24 0.78 -6.99
N ASN A 71 25.37 1.09 -6.36
CA ASN A 71 26.30 0.11 -5.79
C ASN A 71 25.60 -0.72 -4.71
N TYR A 72 25.02 -0.07 -3.69
CA TYR A 72 24.27 -0.73 -2.63
C TYR A 72 23.19 -1.68 -3.18
N ILE A 73 22.41 -1.21 -4.16
CA ILE A 73 21.34 -2.02 -4.76
C ILE A 73 21.90 -3.22 -5.50
N SER A 74 22.96 -3.04 -6.29
CA SER A 74 23.54 -4.12 -7.10
C SER A 74 24.20 -5.21 -6.25
N GLU A 75 24.80 -4.83 -5.11
CA GLU A 75 25.47 -5.75 -4.19
C GLU A 75 24.47 -6.58 -3.39
N ASN A 76 23.29 -6.02 -3.10
CA ASN A 76 22.25 -6.66 -2.29
C ASN A 76 21.01 -7.07 -3.12
N TYR A 77 21.15 -7.18 -4.44
CA TYR A 77 20.01 -7.23 -5.36
C TYR A 77 19.11 -8.45 -5.14
N ASN A 78 19.67 -9.61 -4.83
CA ASN A 78 18.91 -10.85 -4.65
C ASN A 78 18.00 -10.78 -3.42
N GLU A 79 18.52 -10.34 -2.28
CA GLU A 79 17.77 -10.09 -1.07
C GLU A 79 16.68 -9.03 -1.32
N LEU A 80 17.07 -7.91 -1.95
CA LEU A 80 16.14 -6.83 -2.29
C LEU A 80 15.00 -7.31 -3.22
N PHE A 81 15.32 -8.14 -4.21
CA PHE A 81 14.35 -8.77 -5.10
C PHE A 81 13.40 -9.68 -4.32
N ALA A 82 13.95 -10.56 -3.46
CA ALA A 82 13.16 -11.46 -2.64
C ALA A 82 12.15 -10.71 -1.76
N PHE A 83 12.54 -9.59 -1.14
CA PHE A 83 11.63 -8.77 -0.34
C PHE A 83 10.62 -7.97 -1.17
N THR A 84 11.03 -7.47 -2.34
CA THR A 84 10.16 -6.75 -3.28
C THR A 84 9.02 -7.65 -3.80
N TYR A 85 9.32 -8.95 -3.97
CA TYR A 85 8.41 -9.95 -4.52
C TYR A 85 8.01 -11.06 -3.53
N GLN A 86 8.23 -10.89 -2.22
CA GLN A 86 8.01 -11.89 -1.14
C GLN A 86 6.67 -12.64 -1.17
N ASP A 87 5.65 -11.99 -1.73
CA ASP A 87 4.29 -12.49 -1.83
C ASP A 87 4.04 -13.31 -3.11
N LYS A 88 5.09 -13.61 -3.90
CA LYS A 88 4.97 -14.23 -5.22
C LYS A 88 6.05 -15.27 -5.46
N LYS A 89 5.68 -16.34 -6.15
CA LYS A 89 6.62 -17.24 -6.84
C LYS A 89 7.03 -16.61 -8.18
N ILE A 90 7.74 -15.48 -8.15
CA ILE A 90 8.33 -14.88 -9.37
C ILE A 90 9.82 -15.21 -9.38
N GLU A 91 10.28 -15.73 -10.51
CA GLU A 91 11.70 -15.88 -10.81
C GLU A 91 12.25 -14.56 -11.35
N SER A 92 13.42 -14.18 -10.84
CA SER A 92 14.20 -13.02 -11.27
C SER A 92 14.64 -13.18 -12.72
N LYS A 93 14.75 -12.06 -13.46
CA LYS A 93 15.37 -12.04 -14.79
C LYS A 93 16.89 -12.15 -14.74
N PHE A 94 17.46 -11.89 -13.58
CA PHE A 94 18.88 -12.02 -13.33
C PHE A 94 19.16 -13.30 -12.56
N SER A 95 20.29 -13.94 -12.85
CA SER A 95 20.75 -15.15 -12.18
C SER A 95 20.91 -14.92 -10.68
N ILE A 96 20.74 -16.00 -9.89
CA ILE A 96 20.96 -15.99 -8.44
C ILE A 96 22.39 -15.52 -8.13
N GLU A 97 23.38 -15.97 -8.90
CA GLU A 97 24.72 -15.38 -8.86
C GLU A 97 24.81 -14.31 -9.95
N LEU A 98 24.83 -13.05 -9.53
CA LEU A 98 24.92 -11.91 -10.44
C LEU A 98 26.33 -11.81 -11.02
N SER A 99 26.45 -12.07 -12.34
CA SER A 99 27.66 -11.75 -13.09
C SER A 99 27.96 -10.25 -13.05
N GLU A 100 29.23 -9.89 -13.24
CA GLU A 100 29.64 -8.48 -13.30
C GLU A 100 28.94 -7.72 -14.43
N GLU A 101 28.65 -8.38 -15.55
CA GLU A 101 27.84 -7.82 -16.64
C GLU A 101 26.42 -7.47 -16.18
N ASN A 102 25.77 -8.36 -15.42
CA ASN A 102 24.44 -8.10 -14.87
C ASN A 102 24.47 -6.97 -13.84
N LYS A 103 25.48 -6.93 -12.97
CA LYS A 103 25.66 -5.82 -12.01
C LYS A 103 25.85 -4.50 -12.73
N PHE A 104 26.70 -4.46 -13.76
CA PHE A 104 26.92 -3.28 -14.58
C PHE A 104 25.61 -2.82 -15.25
N TYR A 105 24.87 -3.73 -15.87
CA TYR A 105 23.58 -3.44 -16.48
C TYR A 105 22.59 -2.85 -15.48
N ILE A 106 22.48 -3.45 -14.28
CA ILE A 106 21.60 -2.97 -13.21
C ILE A 106 21.99 -1.55 -12.79
N LYS A 107 23.28 -1.29 -12.53
CA LYS A 107 23.78 0.04 -12.14
C LYS A 107 23.48 1.08 -13.21
N GLU A 108 23.76 0.78 -14.47
CA GLU A 108 23.53 1.72 -15.58
C GLU A 108 22.04 2.08 -15.71
N VAL A 109 21.14 1.10 -15.65
CA VAL A 109 19.69 1.33 -15.69
C VAL A 109 19.22 2.17 -14.49
N ILE A 110 19.77 1.94 -13.31
CA ILE A 110 19.44 2.69 -12.08
C ILE A 110 19.84 4.16 -12.23
N GLU A 111 21.12 4.41 -12.54
CA GLU A 111 21.73 5.73 -12.55
C GLU A 111 21.21 6.60 -13.71
N LYS A 112 21.16 6.03 -14.91
CA LYS A 112 20.83 6.80 -16.12
C LYS A 112 19.35 7.10 -16.20
N PHE A 113 18.51 6.17 -15.74
CA PHE A 113 17.07 6.25 -15.94
C PHE A 113 16.24 6.26 -14.64
N ILE A 114 16.31 5.20 -13.82
CA ILE A 114 15.32 4.97 -12.75
C ILE A 114 15.38 6.07 -11.68
N LEU A 115 16.57 6.40 -11.16
CA LEU A 115 16.69 7.42 -10.11
C LEU A 115 16.24 8.79 -10.61
N ASN A 116 16.66 9.17 -11.82
CA ASN A 116 16.19 10.39 -12.48
C ASN A 116 14.67 10.45 -12.59
N HIS A 117 14.04 9.34 -12.95
CA HIS A 117 12.58 9.25 -13.02
C HIS A 117 11.94 9.35 -11.62
N ILE A 118 12.45 8.63 -10.61
CA ILE A 118 11.92 8.66 -9.24
C ILE A 118 11.98 10.07 -8.66
N VAL A 119 13.13 10.75 -8.77
CA VAL A 119 13.34 12.13 -8.28
C VAL A 119 12.28 13.08 -8.82
N ARG A 120 11.94 12.97 -10.11
CA ARG A 120 10.97 13.86 -10.77
C ARG A 120 9.51 13.57 -10.45
N THR A 121 9.19 12.38 -9.94
CA THR A 121 7.81 11.86 -10.01
C THR A 121 7.29 11.26 -8.71
N SER A 122 8.16 11.01 -7.75
CA SER A 122 7.85 10.21 -6.57
C SER A 122 8.16 10.91 -5.25
N PHE A 123 8.61 12.16 -5.25
CA PHE A 123 8.71 12.97 -4.04
C PHE A 123 7.48 13.87 -3.91
N ILE A 124 6.95 13.99 -2.69
CA ILE A 124 5.84 14.87 -2.36
C ILE A 124 6.28 15.88 -1.31
N ASN A 125 5.94 17.15 -1.53
CA ASN A 125 6.19 18.21 -0.57
C ASN A 125 5.12 18.20 0.53
N SER A 126 5.50 18.46 1.77
CA SER A 126 4.57 18.53 2.89
C SER A 126 3.57 19.69 2.77
N GLU A 127 3.85 20.72 1.97
CA GLU A 127 2.87 21.76 1.64
C GLU A 127 1.72 21.22 0.77
N GLU A 128 2.04 20.32 -0.17
CA GLU A 128 1.14 19.81 -1.22
C GLU A 128 0.40 18.53 -0.81
N ILE A 129 0.28 18.25 0.50
CA ILE A 129 -0.38 17.04 1.00
C ILE A 129 -1.81 16.95 0.47
N ASN A 130 -2.11 15.81 -0.17
CA ASN A 130 -3.44 15.44 -0.58
C ASN A 130 -4.37 15.29 0.64
N SER A 131 -5.49 16.01 0.69
CA SER A 131 -6.47 15.90 1.78
C SER A 131 -7.31 14.62 1.73
N ASN A 132 -7.16 13.80 0.69
CA ASN A 132 -7.89 12.55 0.53
C ASN A 132 -7.44 11.50 1.56
N TYR A 133 -8.30 11.21 2.53
CA TYR A 133 -8.11 10.19 3.56
C TYR A 133 -7.67 8.83 2.99
N TYR A 134 -8.33 8.35 1.94
CA TYR A 134 -8.06 7.01 1.38
C TYR A 134 -6.64 6.93 0.82
N TRP A 135 -6.18 8.01 0.19
CA TRP A 135 -4.82 8.10 -0.32
C TRP A 135 -3.79 8.10 0.81
N ASN A 136 -3.95 8.97 1.81
CA ASN A 136 -3.01 9.09 2.92
C ASN A 136 -2.96 7.79 3.75
N TYR A 137 -4.10 7.13 3.97
CA TYR A 137 -4.12 5.85 4.66
C TYR A 137 -3.37 4.77 3.87
N SER A 138 -3.54 4.75 2.55
CA SER A 138 -2.81 3.84 1.68
C SER A 138 -1.30 4.11 1.74
N LEU A 139 -0.89 5.39 1.71
CA LEU A 139 0.51 5.79 1.85
C LEU A 139 1.09 5.35 3.20
N LEU A 140 0.35 5.49 4.29
CA LEU A 140 0.79 5.02 5.60
C LEU A 140 0.96 3.49 5.63
N CYS A 141 0.03 2.74 5.05
CA CYS A 141 0.14 1.27 4.89
C CYS A 141 1.33 0.87 4.01
N GLY A 142 1.56 1.62 2.93
CA GLY A 142 2.71 1.46 2.06
C GLY A 142 4.00 1.68 2.82
N LEU A 143 4.08 2.73 3.64
CA LEU A 143 5.26 3.08 4.42
C LEU A 143 5.56 1.99 5.45
N ALA A 144 4.55 1.56 6.22
CA ALA A 144 4.67 0.43 7.14
C ALA A 144 5.14 -0.85 6.44
N SER A 145 4.71 -1.08 5.20
CA SER A 145 5.14 -2.23 4.41
C SER A 145 6.57 -2.13 3.91
N LYS A 146 7.07 -0.92 3.60
CA LYS A 146 8.45 -0.68 3.17
C LYS A 146 9.44 -0.78 4.33
N PHE A 147 9.00 -0.37 5.52
CA PHE A 147 9.74 -0.44 6.78
C PHE A 147 9.45 -1.72 7.58
N GLU A 148 8.76 -2.73 7.03
CA GLU A 148 8.43 -3.93 7.80
C GLU A 148 9.69 -4.62 8.33
N TYR A 149 10.63 -4.93 7.43
CA TYR A 149 11.90 -5.56 7.75
C TYR A 149 13.05 -4.61 7.49
N ASP A 150 14.13 -4.78 8.26
CA ASP A 150 15.43 -4.20 7.96
C ASP A 150 16.33 -5.28 7.35
N ILE A 151 16.55 -5.20 6.03
CA ILE A 151 17.35 -6.20 5.32
C ILE A 151 18.84 -6.07 5.64
N ASN A 152 19.28 -4.92 6.16
CA ASN A 152 20.69 -4.67 6.45
C ASN A 152 21.15 -5.41 7.71
N PHE A 153 20.21 -5.95 8.50
CA PHE A 153 20.49 -6.67 9.75
C PHE A 153 19.82 -8.05 9.75
N LYS A 154 20.58 -9.06 9.28
CA LYS A 154 20.15 -10.46 9.27
C LYS A 154 20.30 -11.11 10.64
N ILE A 155 19.40 -12.04 10.97
CA ILE A 155 19.52 -12.85 12.19
C ILE A 155 20.66 -13.87 12.00
N GLU A 156 21.67 -13.83 12.88
CA GLU A 156 22.78 -14.79 12.84
C GLU A 156 22.28 -16.24 12.86
N GLY A 157 22.83 -17.07 11.97
CA GLY A 157 22.49 -18.49 11.86
C GLY A 157 21.08 -18.80 11.35
N LYS A 158 20.27 -17.79 10.96
CA LYS A 158 18.93 -17.99 10.40
C LYS A 158 18.73 -17.21 9.10
N ASN A 159 17.96 -17.78 8.17
CA ASN A 159 17.52 -17.03 6.98
C ASN A 159 16.28 -16.16 7.30
N LYS A 160 16.38 -15.33 8.34
CA LYS A 160 15.31 -14.43 8.82
C LYS A 160 15.88 -13.04 9.08
N TYR A 161 15.01 -12.03 9.01
CA TYR A 161 15.33 -10.63 9.22
C TYR A 161 14.48 -10.07 10.35
N TYR A 162 15.02 -9.11 11.09
CA TYR A 162 14.27 -8.42 12.12
C TYR A 162 13.36 -7.36 11.52
N TYR A 163 12.28 -7.04 12.23
CA TYR A 163 11.50 -5.85 11.95
C TYR A 163 12.33 -4.59 12.15
N SER A 164 12.11 -3.59 11.30
CA SER A 164 12.78 -2.30 11.49
C SER A 164 12.26 -1.59 12.73
N ILE A 165 13.07 -0.66 13.24
CA ILE A 165 12.74 0.13 14.42
C ILE A 165 11.50 1.02 14.20
N ALA A 166 11.23 1.43 12.96
CA ALA A 166 10.07 2.26 12.61
C ALA A 166 8.76 1.46 12.54
N TYR A 167 8.83 0.13 12.35
CA TYR A 167 7.65 -0.69 12.06
C TYR A 167 6.59 -0.66 13.18
N PRO A 168 6.92 -0.83 14.47
CA PRO A 168 5.92 -0.78 15.54
C PRO A 168 5.20 0.57 15.61
N PHE A 169 5.91 1.68 15.39
CA PHE A 169 5.34 3.03 15.36
C PHE A 169 4.34 3.18 14.21
N LEU A 170 4.73 2.78 12.99
CA LEU A 170 3.86 2.85 11.81
C LEU A 170 2.62 1.94 11.94
N ILE A 171 2.78 0.74 12.48
CA ILE A 171 1.64 -0.14 12.77
C ILE A 171 0.72 0.50 13.81
N THR A 172 1.26 1.14 14.84
CA THR A 172 0.44 1.87 15.83
C THR A 172 -0.41 2.94 15.16
N MET A 173 0.18 3.77 14.29
CA MET A 173 -0.56 4.79 13.53
C MET A 173 -1.70 4.21 12.69
N ILE A 174 -1.49 3.05 12.07
CA ILE A 174 -2.50 2.36 11.25
C ILE A 174 -3.63 1.79 12.12
N MET A 175 -3.26 1.16 13.24
CA MET A 175 -4.19 0.48 14.14
C MET A 175 -5.15 1.48 14.80
N ILE A 176 -4.64 2.64 15.23
CA ILE A 176 -5.47 3.71 15.81
C ILE A 176 -6.10 4.62 14.75
N ASP A 177 -5.64 4.55 13.50
CA ASP A 177 -6.08 5.37 12.37
C ASP A 177 -5.96 6.87 12.66
N VAL A 178 -4.71 7.35 12.75
CA VAL A 178 -4.36 8.77 13.05
C VAL A 178 -5.00 9.78 12.10
N LEU A 179 -5.47 9.34 10.93
CA LEU A 179 -6.14 10.16 9.92
C LEU A 179 -7.63 10.38 10.20
N LYS A 180 -8.18 9.73 11.24
CA LYS A 180 -9.56 9.91 11.72
C LYS A 180 -9.59 10.09 13.24
N PRO A 181 -9.25 11.29 13.74
CA PRO A 181 -9.19 11.55 15.19
C PRO A 181 -10.47 11.23 15.96
N ASN A 182 -11.64 11.34 15.30
CA ASN A 182 -12.93 10.98 15.91
C ASN A 182 -13.05 9.50 16.29
N GLU A 183 -12.30 8.60 15.65
CA GLU A 183 -12.37 7.14 15.87
C GLU A 183 -11.18 6.62 16.69
N MET A 184 -10.17 7.46 16.99
CA MET A 184 -8.90 7.02 17.59
C MET A 184 -9.09 6.43 18.99
N VAL A 185 -9.83 7.11 19.87
CA VAL A 185 -10.09 6.65 21.24
C VAL A 185 -10.76 5.27 21.24
N ASP A 186 -11.78 5.07 20.41
CA ASP A 186 -12.49 3.80 20.30
C ASP A 186 -11.59 2.68 19.80
N LYS A 187 -10.72 2.97 18.82
CA LYS A 187 -9.73 2.00 18.31
C LYS A 187 -8.72 1.64 19.40
N ILE A 188 -8.15 2.62 20.10
CA ILE A 188 -7.20 2.40 21.20
C ILE A 188 -7.83 1.48 22.25
N LYS A 189 -9.05 1.78 22.69
CA LYS A 189 -9.78 0.99 23.70
C LYS A 189 -10.11 -0.43 23.24
N LYS A 190 -10.30 -0.66 21.93
CA LYS A 190 -10.54 -2.01 21.38
C LYS A 190 -9.25 -2.82 21.22
N ILE A 191 -8.14 -2.17 20.89
CA ILE A 191 -6.87 -2.86 20.59
C ILE A 191 -6.07 -3.13 21.85
N PHE A 192 -5.82 -2.11 22.66
CA PHE A 192 -4.91 -2.16 23.81
C PHE A 192 -5.63 -2.56 25.11
N THR A 193 -6.50 -3.57 25.02
CA THR A 193 -7.19 -4.13 26.20
C THR A 193 -6.24 -5.00 27.02
N ARG A 194 -6.51 -5.13 28.32
CA ARG A 194 -5.79 -6.06 29.21
C ARG A 194 -5.80 -7.49 28.65
N LYS A 195 -6.93 -7.93 28.08
CA LYS A 195 -7.08 -9.25 27.45
C LYS A 195 -6.11 -9.41 26.27
N ASN A 196 -6.15 -8.51 25.30
CA ASN A 196 -5.31 -8.58 24.11
C ASN A 196 -3.81 -8.52 24.46
N ILE A 197 -3.45 -7.63 25.38
CA ILE A 197 -2.06 -7.51 25.85
C ILE A 197 -1.64 -8.80 26.56
N SER A 198 -2.46 -9.34 27.47
CA SER A 198 -2.16 -10.60 28.17
C SER A 198 -2.03 -11.79 27.22
N GLU A 199 -2.91 -11.90 26.22
CA GLU A 199 -2.79 -12.93 25.19
C GLU A 199 -1.53 -12.78 24.36
N ALA A 200 -1.16 -11.55 23.97
CA ALA A 200 0.11 -11.27 23.29
C ALA A 200 1.32 -11.62 24.17
N TYR A 201 1.24 -11.40 25.49
CA TYR A 201 2.27 -11.80 26.46
C TYR A 201 2.42 -13.32 26.59
N LYS A 202 1.33 -14.08 26.44
CA LYS A 202 1.34 -15.54 26.48
C LYS A 202 1.79 -16.17 25.16
N LYS A 203 1.57 -15.47 24.03
CA LYS A 203 1.89 -15.97 22.67
C LYS A 203 3.21 -15.36 22.16
N GLY A 204 4.24 -16.15 21.94
CA GLY A 204 5.54 -15.70 21.41
C GLY A 204 6.71 -15.92 22.38
N ARG A 205 7.88 -15.35 22.06
CA ARG A 205 9.10 -15.52 22.88
C ARG A 205 8.98 -14.86 24.25
N GLU A 206 9.68 -15.41 25.24
CA GLU A 206 9.78 -14.76 26.55
C GLU A 206 10.49 -13.41 26.45
N LEU A 207 10.04 -12.45 27.26
CA LEU A 207 10.72 -11.17 27.44
C LEU A 207 11.90 -11.33 28.41
N LYS A 208 13.04 -10.74 28.04
CA LYS A 208 14.21 -10.62 28.90
C LYS A 208 13.93 -9.67 30.07
N SER A 209 14.73 -9.74 31.14
CA SER A 209 14.50 -8.92 32.34
C SER A 209 14.48 -7.42 32.05
N PHE A 210 15.45 -6.92 31.29
CA PHE A 210 15.51 -5.51 30.91
C PHE A 210 14.31 -5.09 30.00
N GLU A 211 13.75 -6.01 29.21
CA GLU A 211 12.54 -5.76 28.40
C GLU A 211 11.31 -5.59 29.29
N LYS A 212 11.22 -6.39 30.35
CA LYS A 212 10.16 -6.29 31.37
C LYS A 212 10.26 -4.96 32.13
N GLU A 213 11.47 -4.54 32.50
CA GLU A 213 11.72 -3.24 33.15
C GLU A 213 11.33 -2.05 32.25
N TRP A 214 11.71 -2.09 30.97
CA TRP A 214 11.38 -1.04 30.02
C TRP A 214 9.87 -0.86 29.81
N LEU A 215 9.08 -1.94 29.85
CA LEU A 215 7.62 -1.88 29.74
C LEU A 215 6.91 -1.55 31.06
N ALA A 216 7.57 -1.69 32.20
CA ALA A 216 6.94 -1.60 33.51
C ALA A 216 6.16 -0.29 33.73
N PRO A 217 6.67 0.91 33.39
CA PRO A 217 5.94 2.16 33.58
C PRO A 217 4.59 2.18 32.85
N LEU A 218 4.58 1.71 31.61
CA LEU A 218 3.39 1.71 30.77
C LEU A 218 2.37 0.65 31.22
N ILE A 219 2.83 -0.51 31.69
CA ILE A 219 1.95 -1.51 32.30
C ILE A 219 1.30 -0.96 33.57
N THR A 220 2.02 -0.18 34.38
CA THR A 220 1.47 0.47 35.57
C THR A 220 0.38 1.46 35.21
N ILE A 221 0.60 2.31 34.19
CA ILE A 221 -0.42 3.23 33.67
C ILE A 221 -1.68 2.45 33.23
N LEU A 222 -1.53 1.30 32.55
CA LEU A 222 -2.69 0.48 32.13
C LEU A 222 -3.42 -0.23 33.28
N LYS A 223 -2.77 -0.41 34.42
CA LYS A 223 -3.39 -0.95 35.64
C LYS A 223 -4.20 0.11 36.37
N ASN A 224 -3.79 1.38 36.30
CA ASN A 224 -4.53 2.50 36.85
C ASN A 224 -5.53 3.05 35.82
N GLU A 225 -6.83 2.83 36.04
CA GLU A 225 -7.86 3.25 35.06
C GLU A 225 -7.90 4.76 34.85
N ASP A 226 -7.66 5.57 35.88
CA ASP A 226 -7.70 7.02 35.79
C ASP A 226 -6.52 7.56 34.96
N GLU A 227 -5.30 7.07 35.22
CA GLU A 227 -4.12 7.42 34.44
C GLU A 227 -4.23 6.94 32.99
N SER A 228 -4.71 5.71 32.77
CA SER A 228 -4.96 5.18 31.43
C SER A 228 -6.00 6.03 30.68
N ASN A 229 -7.09 6.43 31.34
CA ASN A 229 -8.10 7.29 30.75
C ASN A 229 -7.53 8.68 30.43
N ALA A 230 -6.78 9.28 31.35
CA ALA A 230 -6.11 10.57 31.14
C ALA A 230 -5.15 10.54 29.94
N PHE A 231 -4.36 9.47 29.81
CA PHE A 231 -3.51 9.26 28.64
C PHE A 231 -4.32 9.17 27.34
N ILE A 232 -5.37 8.34 27.33
CA ILE A 232 -6.23 8.14 26.15
C ILE A 232 -6.98 9.43 25.75
N LEU A 233 -7.32 10.30 26.70
CA LEU A 233 -7.99 11.57 26.42
C LEU A 233 -7.17 12.51 25.52
N ASN A 234 -5.84 12.39 25.49
CA ASN A 234 -5.01 13.14 24.54
C ASN A 234 -5.32 12.81 23.06
N PHE A 235 -5.86 11.62 22.80
CA PHE A 235 -6.26 11.18 21.45
C PHE A 235 -7.70 11.56 21.08
N LYS A 236 -8.44 12.22 21.98
CA LYS A 236 -9.75 12.80 21.64
C LYS A 236 -9.54 13.90 20.61
N LYS A 237 -10.38 13.96 19.57
CA LYS A 237 -10.28 14.93 18.46
C LYS A 237 -9.93 16.36 18.90
N GLU A 238 -10.67 16.88 19.87
CA GLU A 238 -10.50 18.25 20.40
C GLU A 238 -9.09 18.50 20.95
N ASN A 239 -8.51 17.52 21.66
CA ASN A 239 -7.15 17.61 22.18
C ASN A 239 -6.14 17.34 21.07
N TRP A 240 -6.38 16.33 20.25
CA TRP A 240 -5.50 15.96 19.15
C TRP A 240 -5.24 17.11 18.19
N GLU A 241 -6.26 17.90 17.85
CA GLU A 241 -6.13 19.01 16.90
C GLU A 241 -5.33 20.20 17.43
N THR A 242 -5.20 20.37 18.76
CA THR A 242 -4.40 21.44 19.37
C THR A 242 -2.92 21.08 19.46
N LEU A 243 -2.59 19.79 19.44
CA LEU A 243 -1.21 19.30 19.53
C LEU A 243 -0.44 19.53 18.23
N ASP A 244 0.83 19.90 18.36
CA ASP A 244 1.77 19.92 17.25
C ASP A 244 2.20 18.50 16.83
N VAL A 245 2.90 18.39 15.70
CA VAL A 245 3.36 17.10 15.15
C VAL A 245 4.29 16.35 16.11
N LYS A 246 5.11 17.07 16.87
CA LYS A 246 6.10 16.50 17.81
C LYS A 246 5.41 15.93 19.04
N GLN A 247 4.43 16.64 19.60
CA GLN A 247 3.60 16.17 20.70
C GLN A 247 2.80 14.93 20.28
N LYS A 248 2.19 14.95 19.09
CA LYS A 248 1.50 13.79 18.50
C LYS A 248 2.43 12.59 18.33
N PHE A 249 3.65 12.82 17.82
CA PHE A 249 4.66 11.78 17.69
C PHE A 249 4.97 11.12 19.04
N LYS A 250 5.22 11.91 20.09
CA LYS A 250 5.52 11.39 21.44
C LYS A 250 4.39 10.51 21.98
N LEU A 251 3.14 10.95 21.86
CA LEU A 251 1.98 10.17 22.29
C LEU A 251 1.86 8.83 21.54
N ILE A 252 2.06 8.84 20.22
CA ILE A 252 2.03 7.62 19.40
C ILE A 252 3.21 6.71 19.76
N HIS A 253 4.40 7.27 20.01
CA HIS A 253 5.58 6.51 20.41
C HIS A 253 5.35 5.77 21.72
N GLU A 254 4.79 6.42 22.74
CA GLU A 254 4.41 5.76 24.00
C GLU A 254 3.44 4.59 23.76
N LEU A 255 2.41 4.79 22.94
CA LEU A 255 1.48 3.72 22.59
C LEU A 255 2.16 2.58 21.80
N SER A 256 3.13 2.92 20.95
CA SER A 256 3.87 1.96 20.14
C SER A 256 4.73 1.00 20.95
N LYS A 257 5.11 1.38 22.18
CA LYS A 257 5.74 0.47 23.13
C LYS A 257 4.86 -0.74 23.43
N LEU A 258 3.53 -0.56 23.54
CA LEU A 258 2.61 -1.70 23.64
C LEU A 258 2.52 -2.49 22.35
N THR A 259 2.56 -1.81 21.20
CA THR A 259 2.58 -2.47 19.89
C THR A 259 3.75 -3.44 19.75
N THR A 260 4.91 -3.15 20.35
CA THR A 260 6.06 -4.07 20.35
C THR A 260 5.76 -5.43 20.97
N ILE A 261 4.87 -5.49 21.98
CA ILE A 261 4.46 -6.75 22.62
C ILE A 261 3.80 -7.66 21.59
N PHE A 262 2.96 -7.09 20.72
CA PHE A 262 2.28 -7.85 19.66
C PHE A 262 3.21 -8.32 18.54
N LEU A 263 4.36 -7.66 18.37
CA LEU A 263 5.31 -7.89 17.29
C LEU A 263 6.63 -8.55 17.75
N ARG A 264 6.74 -8.92 19.04
CA ARG A 264 8.00 -9.29 19.71
C ARG A 264 8.78 -10.44 19.07
N ASP A 265 8.11 -11.33 18.34
CA ASP A 265 8.73 -12.47 17.67
C ASP A 265 9.57 -12.05 16.45
N GLY A 266 9.22 -10.92 15.82
CA GLY A 266 9.98 -10.33 14.72
C GLY A 266 11.00 -9.29 15.17
N LEU A 267 11.00 -8.88 16.44
CA LEU A 267 11.91 -7.87 16.98
C LEU A 267 13.14 -8.51 17.63
N LYS A 268 14.33 -7.95 17.36
CA LYS A 268 15.57 -8.33 18.07
C LYS A 268 15.42 -8.17 19.57
N ASN A 269 14.73 -7.11 19.95
CA ASN A 269 14.45 -6.68 21.31
C ASN A 269 13.24 -5.73 21.26
N ILE A 270 12.33 -5.78 22.23
CA ILE A 270 11.20 -4.85 22.28
C ILE A 270 11.61 -3.43 22.69
N SER A 271 12.72 -3.26 23.43
CA SER A 271 13.24 -1.94 23.81
C SER A 271 13.97 -1.21 22.68
N ILE A 272 13.88 -1.74 21.45
CA ILE A 272 14.52 -1.17 20.24
C ILE A 272 14.02 0.24 19.91
N LEU A 273 12.85 0.64 20.44
CA LEU A 273 12.30 1.98 20.26
C LEU A 273 12.94 3.04 21.17
N SER A 274 13.75 2.63 22.17
CA SER A 274 14.48 3.48 23.13
C SER A 274 13.75 4.80 23.47
N GLU A 275 14.39 5.95 23.23
CA GLU A 275 13.85 7.30 23.43
C GLU A 275 13.05 7.83 22.22
N GLY A 276 13.05 7.11 21.09
CA GLY A 276 12.31 7.45 19.89
C GLY A 276 13.00 8.40 18.91
N ASN A 277 14.21 8.91 19.23
CA ASN A 277 14.95 9.83 18.35
C ASN A 277 15.27 9.22 16.98
N GLU A 278 15.79 7.99 16.95
CA GLU A 278 16.09 7.27 15.69
C GLU A 278 14.82 7.05 14.85
N VAL A 279 13.71 6.69 15.51
CA VAL A 279 12.41 6.54 14.83
C VAL A 279 11.94 7.88 14.25
N TYR A 280 12.15 8.97 14.98
CA TYR A 280 11.83 10.32 14.50
C TYR A 280 12.69 10.68 13.28
N GLU A 281 14.01 10.46 13.33
CA GLU A 281 14.94 10.75 12.23
C GLU A 281 14.67 9.95 10.96
N LEU A 282 14.22 8.70 11.11
CA LEU A 282 13.78 7.87 9.99
C LEU A 282 12.44 8.29 9.37
N LEU A 283 11.61 9.01 10.13
CA LEU A 283 10.23 9.30 9.73
C LEU A 283 9.90 10.78 9.60
N TYR A 284 10.77 11.71 10.01
CA TYR A 284 10.39 13.10 10.24
C TYR A 284 9.72 13.73 9.01
N SER A 285 10.26 13.53 7.80
CA SER A 285 9.67 14.13 6.59
C SER A 285 8.32 13.52 6.21
N TYR A 286 7.98 12.34 6.73
CA TYR A 286 6.67 11.71 6.55
C TYR A 286 5.63 12.18 7.58
N LEU A 287 6.03 12.56 8.79
CA LEU A 287 5.11 12.87 9.89
C LEU A 287 4.08 13.98 9.54
N PRO A 288 4.46 15.09 8.86
CA PRO A 288 3.52 16.11 8.43
C PRO A 288 2.36 15.59 7.57
N HIS A 289 2.62 14.56 6.75
CA HIS A 289 1.62 13.98 5.87
C HIS A 289 0.46 13.32 6.63
N TYR A 290 0.70 12.93 7.89
CA TYR A 290 -0.25 12.14 8.67
C TYR A 290 -0.70 12.83 9.96
N LEU A 291 0.13 13.69 10.55
CA LEU A 291 -0.08 14.24 11.89
C LEU A 291 -0.45 15.73 11.91
N SER A 292 -0.29 16.46 10.80
CA SER A 292 -0.61 17.89 10.76
C SER A 292 -2.13 18.14 10.70
N SER A 293 -2.63 18.97 11.60
CA SER A 293 -4.02 19.44 11.64
C SER A 293 -4.21 20.80 10.96
N SER A 294 -3.12 21.52 10.67
CA SER A 294 -3.13 22.81 9.98
C SER A 294 -1.98 22.92 8.98
N LEU A 295 -2.01 23.93 8.11
CA LEU A 295 -0.93 24.21 7.16
C LEU A 295 0.39 24.54 7.89
N GLU A 296 0.34 25.31 8.97
CA GLU A 296 1.54 25.65 9.76
C GLU A 296 2.18 24.41 10.40
N GLN A 297 1.36 23.47 10.87
CA GLN A 297 1.84 22.19 11.40
C GLN A 297 2.49 21.30 10.32
N ARG A 298 2.43 21.64 9.03
CA ARG A 298 3.13 20.89 7.96
C ARG A 298 4.60 21.26 7.82
N LYS A 299 5.03 22.33 8.48
CA LYS A 299 6.43 22.73 8.59
C LYS A 299 7.05 22.05 9.81
N ILE A 300 8.22 21.46 9.64
CA ILE A 300 8.94 20.77 10.72
C ILE A 300 10.42 21.14 10.68
N ASN A 301 11.12 20.95 11.80
CA ASN A 301 12.56 21.11 11.86
C ASN A 301 13.26 19.81 11.44
N VAL A 302 14.34 19.95 10.66
CA VAL A 302 15.16 18.87 10.11
C VAL A 302 16.30 18.59 11.10
N LYS A 303 16.49 17.32 11.48
CA LYS A 303 17.60 16.80 12.31
C LYS A 303 17.64 17.13 13.81
N THR A 304 16.96 18.16 14.32
CA THR A 304 16.91 18.42 15.78
C THR A 304 15.54 18.87 16.26
N PHE A 305 15.29 18.70 17.55
CA PHE A 305 14.07 19.17 18.21
C PHE A 305 13.93 20.70 18.31
N GLU A 306 14.96 21.45 17.91
CA GLU A 306 15.12 22.90 18.07
C GLU A 306 15.70 23.50 16.77
N GLY A 307 14.95 24.40 16.11
CA GLY A 307 15.38 25.02 14.84
C GLY A 307 14.22 25.47 13.95
N GLN A 308 14.57 25.99 12.77
CA GLN A 308 13.62 26.63 11.86
C GLN A 308 12.70 25.61 11.17
N LEU A 309 11.39 25.83 11.26
CA LEU A 309 10.39 24.99 10.61
C LEU A 309 10.41 25.21 9.09
N LYS A 310 10.51 24.11 8.33
CA LYS A 310 10.50 24.12 6.87
C LYS A 310 9.54 23.06 6.34
N TYR A 311 9.01 23.26 5.14
CA TYR A 311 8.37 22.19 4.41
C TYR A 311 9.43 21.16 4.02
N THR A 312 9.03 19.90 4.04
CA THR A 312 9.92 18.78 3.75
C THR A 312 9.37 17.98 2.59
N ASN A 313 10.26 17.37 1.82
CA ASN A 313 9.90 16.43 0.79
C ASN A 313 10.06 15.01 1.34
N SER A 314 9.20 14.10 0.91
CA SER A 314 9.30 12.69 1.27
C SER A 314 9.06 11.80 0.06
N LEU A 315 9.73 10.65 0.01
CA LEU A 315 9.54 9.66 -1.05
C LEU A 315 8.18 8.97 -0.84
N ILE A 316 7.26 9.11 -1.79
CA ILE A 316 5.96 8.44 -1.76
C ILE A 316 6.16 6.93 -1.53
N SER A 317 5.47 6.36 -0.55
CA SER A 317 5.64 4.94 -0.18
C SER A 317 5.01 3.95 -1.17
N ILE A 318 4.12 4.44 -2.03
CA ILE A 318 3.46 3.68 -3.09
C ILE A 318 4.07 4.03 -4.45
N ASN A 319 4.70 3.04 -5.10
CA ASN A 319 5.11 3.16 -6.50
C ASN A 319 3.89 3.36 -7.40
N GLN A 320 3.78 4.53 -8.01
CA GLN A 320 2.67 4.92 -8.90
C GLN A 320 2.98 4.81 -10.39
N LYS A 321 4.18 4.33 -10.74
CA LYS A 321 4.67 4.23 -12.12
C LYS A 321 3.60 3.80 -13.13
N ASP A 322 2.91 2.70 -12.84
CA ASP A 322 2.00 2.07 -13.81
C ASP A 322 0.56 2.60 -13.82
N PHE A 323 0.14 3.41 -12.84
CA PHE A 323 -1.27 3.78 -12.65
C PHE A 323 -1.45 5.22 -12.11
N ASN A 324 -0.49 6.10 -12.40
CA ASN A 324 -0.54 7.51 -12.00
C ASN A 324 -1.78 8.20 -12.62
N PRO A 325 -2.77 8.67 -11.81
CA PRO A 325 -3.99 9.26 -12.35
C PRO A 325 -3.75 10.57 -13.11
N SER A 326 -2.78 11.38 -12.68
CA SER A 326 -2.42 12.64 -13.34
C SER A 326 -1.92 12.38 -14.77
N TRP A 327 -1.05 11.38 -14.94
CA TRP A 327 -0.53 11.00 -16.24
C TRP A 327 -1.59 10.35 -17.12
N THR A 328 -2.43 9.51 -16.50
CA THR A 328 -3.58 8.89 -17.17
C THR A 328 -4.50 9.96 -17.77
N ILE A 329 -4.86 10.99 -16.98
CA ILE A 329 -5.68 12.11 -17.45
C ILE A 329 -4.96 12.87 -18.58
N LYS A 330 -3.66 13.16 -18.42
CA LYS A 330 -2.87 13.83 -19.46
C LYS A 330 -2.88 13.05 -20.77
N HIS A 331 -2.81 11.73 -20.71
CA HIS A 331 -2.82 10.86 -21.87
C HIS A 331 -4.18 10.80 -22.56
N ILE A 332 -5.24 10.54 -21.79
CA ILE A 332 -6.61 10.45 -22.29
C ILE A 332 -7.04 11.75 -22.99
N LYS A 333 -6.65 12.92 -22.45
CA LYS A 333 -6.94 14.23 -23.05
C LYS A 333 -6.32 14.44 -24.44
N LYS A 334 -5.25 13.71 -24.81
CA LYS A 334 -4.59 13.84 -26.12
C LYS A 334 -5.46 13.34 -27.28
N PHE A 335 -6.28 12.31 -27.06
CA PHE A 335 -7.01 11.65 -28.15
C PHE A 335 -8.49 12.08 -28.19
N LYS A 336 -8.96 12.48 -29.37
CA LYS A 336 -10.35 12.96 -29.56
C LYS A 336 -11.39 11.91 -29.18
N GLU A 337 -11.11 10.63 -29.43
CA GLU A 337 -12.05 9.53 -29.18
C GLU A 337 -12.22 9.23 -27.70
N PHE A 338 -11.17 9.40 -26.89
CA PHE A 338 -11.25 9.34 -25.43
C PHE A 338 -12.20 10.41 -24.87
N LYS A 339 -12.36 11.55 -25.54
CA LYS A 339 -13.35 12.58 -25.14
C LYS A 339 -14.80 12.10 -25.26
N LYS A 340 -15.07 11.03 -26.04
CA LYS A 340 -16.40 10.41 -26.12
C LYS A 340 -16.75 9.64 -24.84
N ILE A 341 -15.74 9.15 -24.12
CA ILE A 341 -15.93 8.50 -22.82
C ILE A 341 -16.11 9.61 -21.78
N LYS A 342 -17.35 9.84 -21.33
CA LYS A 342 -17.65 10.88 -20.33
C LYS A 342 -17.21 10.43 -18.94
N TYR A 343 -16.24 11.13 -18.36
CA TYR A 343 -15.78 10.93 -16.97
C TYR A 343 -15.39 12.26 -16.31
N LYS A 344 -15.47 12.31 -14.98
CA LYS A 344 -14.93 13.40 -14.14
C LYS A 344 -13.54 13.03 -13.63
N SER A 345 -12.59 13.96 -13.70
CA SER A 345 -11.19 13.72 -13.32
C SER A 345 -11.04 13.46 -11.82
N GLU A 346 -11.77 14.20 -10.99
CA GLU A 346 -11.75 14.10 -9.53
C GLU A 346 -12.20 12.70 -9.07
N LYS A 347 -13.24 12.16 -9.72
CA LYS A 347 -13.72 10.80 -9.46
C LYS A 347 -12.72 9.72 -9.86
N LEU A 348 -11.83 9.96 -10.83
CA LEU A 348 -10.75 9.02 -11.17
C LEU A 348 -9.71 8.96 -10.06
N TYR A 349 -9.26 10.13 -9.54
CA TYR A 349 -8.38 10.17 -8.38
C TYR A 349 -9.01 9.46 -7.18
N ASP A 350 -10.28 9.77 -6.88
CA ASP A 350 -10.99 9.17 -5.76
C ASP A 350 -11.17 7.66 -5.93
N PHE A 351 -11.48 7.18 -7.15
CA PHE A 351 -11.56 5.75 -7.44
C PHE A 351 -10.23 5.04 -7.18
N VAL A 352 -9.12 5.57 -7.72
CA VAL A 352 -7.79 4.97 -7.52
C VAL A 352 -7.40 4.97 -6.04
N ALA A 353 -7.71 6.05 -5.32
CA ALA A 353 -7.45 6.15 -3.89
C ALA A 353 -8.24 5.12 -3.07
N ARG A 354 -9.53 4.90 -3.38
CA ARG A 354 -10.34 3.88 -2.70
C ARG A 354 -9.90 2.45 -3.01
N VAL A 355 -9.54 2.17 -4.27
CA VAL A 355 -8.97 0.85 -4.65
C VAL A 355 -7.67 0.61 -3.89
N ARG A 356 -6.79 1.61 -3.81
CA ARG A 356 -5.55 1.54 -3.04
C ARG A 356 -5.80 1.35 -1.55
N TYR A 357 -6.77 2.06 -0.98
CA TYR A 357 -7.14 1.93 0.43
C TYR A 357 -7.62 0.52 0.75
N ALA A 358 -8.59 0.02 -0.02
CA ALA A 358 -9.20 -1.26 0.24
C ALA A 358 -8.19 -2.42 0.09
N THR A 359 -7.34 -2.38 -0.93
CA THR A 359 -6.29 -3.39 -1.12
C THR A 359 -5.17 -3.30 -0.09
N SER A 360 -4.72 -2.11 0.27
CA SER A 360 -3.68 -1.92 1.30
C SER A 360 -4.16 -2.35 2.68
N TYR A 361 -5.44 -2.09 3.00
CA TYR A 361 -6.06 -2.54 4.25
C TYR A 361 -6.00 -4.08 4.38
N MET A 362 -6.37 -4.80 3.31
CA MET A 362 -6.27 -6.26 3.29
C MET A 362 -4.83 -6.76 3.38
N GLU A 363 -3.87 -6.07 2.75
CA GLU A 363 -2.45 -6.42 2.84
C GLU A 363 -1.92 -6.26 4.28
N ILE A 364 -2.28 -5.20 4.99
CA ILE A 364 -1.90 -5.01 6.40
C ILE A 364 -2.56 -6.07 7.31
N ILE A 365 -3.83 -6.42 7.09
CA ILE A 365 -4.45 -7.54 7.82
C ILE A 365 -3.60 -8.80 7.65
N ASN A 366 -3.27 -9.18 6.42
CA ASN A 366 -2.49 -10.40 6.18
C ASN A 366 -1.13 -10.37 6.89
N LYS A 367 -0.45 -9.22 6.90
CA LYS A 367 0.86 -9.07 7.58
C LYS A 367 0.73 -9.18 9.09
N THR A 368 -0.22 -8.47 9.67
CA THR A 368 -0.45 -8.47 11.13
C THR A 368 -1.05 -9.78 11.66
N LYS A 369 -1.64 -10.60 10.78
CA LYS A 369 -2.06 -11.98 11.09
C LYS A 369 -0.89 -12.98 11.19
N ARG A 370 0.29 -12.71 10.60
CA ARG A 370 1.44 -13.65 10.57
C ARG A 370 2.08 -13.91 11.94
N ASN A 371 1.90 -12.99 12.90
CA ASN A 371 2.45 -13.11 14.27
C ASN A 371 1.45 -13.81 15.20
N ASN A 372 1.14 -13.21 16.35
CA ASN A 372 0.13 -13.74 17.28
C ASN A 372 -1.34 -13.59 16.82
N GLY A 373 -1.56 -12.94 15.66
CA GLY A 373 -2.88 -12.79 15.03
C GLY A 373 -3.72 -11.62 15.54
N ILE A 374 -3.45 -11.10 16.75
CA ILE A 374 -4.36 -10.23 17.50
C ILE A 374 -4.59 -8.88 16.78
N LEU A 375 -3.53 -8.24 16.29
CA LEU A 375 -3.65 -6.98 15.55
C LEU A 375 -4.46 -7.16 14.26
N GLY A 376 -4.24 -8.28 13.56
CA GLY A 376 -5.00 -8.62 12.36
C GLY A 376 -6.48 -8.85 12.65
N ASP A 377 -6.80 -9.55 13.74
CA ASP A 377 -8.18 -9.79 14.17
C ASP A 377 -8.90 -8.49 14.55
N CYS A 378 -8.20 -7.56 15.21
CA CYS A 378 -8.73 -6.22 15.50
C CYS A 378 -9.07 -5.45 14.21
N LEU A 379 -8.20 -5.46 13.20
CA LEU A 379 -8.47 -4.81 11.92
C LEU A 379 -9.68 -5.46 11.21
N ILE A 380 -9.76 -6.79 11.18
CA ILE A 380 -10.93 -7.48 10.61
C ILE A 380 -12.21 -7.07 11.34
N SER A 381 -12.17 -6.97 12.67
CA SER A 381 -13.33 -6.58 13.48
C SER A 381 -13.88 -5.19 13.11
N PHE A 382 -13.00 -4.22 12.81
CA PHE A 382 -13.40 -2.86 12.40
C PHE A 382 -14.15 -2.83 11.06
N LYS A 383 -13.96 -3.85 10.22
CA LYS A 383 -14.58 -3.99 8.90
C LYS A 383 -15.37 -5.31 8.75
N LYS A 384 -15.80 -5.89 9.88
CA LYS A 384 -16.45 -7.20 9.96
C LYS A 384 -17.61 -7.37 8.98
N VAL A 385 -18.47 -6.36 8.86
CA VAL A 385 -19.62 -6.40 7.94
C VAL A 385 -19.17 -6.61 6.49
N GLY A 386 -18.14 -5.89 6.05
CA GLY A 386 -17.65 -5.98 4.67
C GLY A 386 -16.86 -7.25 4.41
N ILE A 387 -15.84 -7.50 5.24
CA ILE A 387 -14.83 -8.56 5.00
C ILE A 387 -15.35 -9.95 5.35
N VAL A 388 -16.06 -10.08 6.47
CA VAL A 388 -16.53 -11.36 7.01
C VAL A 388 -17.94 -11.65 6.49
N LYS A 389 -18.89 -10.77 6.79
CA LYS A 389 -20.32 -11.05 6.52
C LYS A 389 -20.73 -10.91 5.06
N THR A 390 -20.05 -10.05 4.28
CA THR A 390 -20.45 -9.76 2.89
C THR A 390 -19.57 -10.46 1.87
N LEU A 391 -18.24 -10.47 2.08
CA LEU A 391 -17.28 -11.07 1.15
C LEU A 391 -16.82 -12.48 1.52
N GLY A 392 -17.13 -12.97 2.73
CA GLY A 392 -16.74 -14.32 3.16
C GLY A 392 -15.23 -14.57 3.15
N PHE A 393 -14.39 -13.53 3.21
CA PHE A 393 -12.94 -13.70 3.16
C PHE A 393 -12.39 -14.38 4.41
N TYR A 394 -13.10 -14.21 5.53
CA TYR A 394 -12.78 -14.85 6.80
C TYR A 394 -14.04 -15.46 7.42
N SER A 395 -13.85 -16.56 8.13
CA SER A 395 -14.81 -17.10 9.10
C SER A 395 -14.47 -16.59 10.49
N GLU A 396 -15.46 -16.47 11.37
CA GLU A 396 -15.29 -16.05 12.75
C GLU A 396 -15.55 -17.23 13.68
N ASN A 397 -14.65 -17.45 14.63
CA ASN A 397 -14.81 -18.41 15.72
C ASN A 397 -14.27 -17.78 17.03
N ASP A 398 -15.14 -17.55 18.02
CA ASP A 398 -14.80 -16.91 19.30
C ASP A 398 -13.97 -15.61 19.21
N GLY A 399 -14.25 -14.80 18.18
CA GLY A 399 -13.55 -13.52 17.94
C GLY A 399 -12.18 -13.65 17.26
N VAL A 400 -11.76 -14.86 16.93
CA VAL A 400 -10.62 -15.16 16.06
C VAL A 400 -11.12 -15.32 14.63
N TYR A 401 -10.40 -14.74 13.67
CA TYR A 401 -10.79 -14.81 12.26
C TYR A 401 -9.87 -15.73 11.46
N GLU A 402 -10.44 -16.73 10.81
CA GLU A 402 -9.70 -17.69 9.97
C GLU A 402 -9.92 -17.41 8.50
N PHE A 403 -8.87 -17.54 7.71
CA PHE A 403 -8.90 -17.20 6.29
C PHE A 403 -9.59 -18.30 5.48
N VAL A 404 -10.68 -17.94 4.78
CA VAL A 404 -11.48 -18.90 4.00
C VAL A 404 -11.18 -18.79 2.51
N TYR A 405 -11.10 -17.56 1.98
CA TYR A 405 -11.11 -17.31 0.54
C TYR A 405 -9.99 -16.37 0.08
N LYS A 406 -9.32 -16.70 -1.04
CA LYS A 406 -8.21 -15.90 -1.59
C LYS A 406 -8.60 -14.44 -1.85
N ASN A 407 -8.12 -13.55 -0.98
CA ASN A 407 -8.13 -12.10 -1.13
C ASN A 407 -7.56 -11.64 -2.49
N VAL A 408 -8.08 -10.53 -3.01
CA VAL A 408 -7.51 -9.85 -4.18
C VAL A 408 -6.46 -8.83 -3.75
N LYS A 409 -5.32 -8.81 -4.43
CA LYS A 409 -4.23 -7.84 -4.20
C LYS A 409 -4.23 -6.77 -5.29
N PHE A 410 -3.76 -5.56 -5.00
CA PHE A 410 -3.62 -4.50 -6.01
C PHE A 410 -2.74 -4.93 -7.19
N LYS A 411 -1.66 -5.67 -6.90
CA LYS A 411 -0.73 -6.18 -7.92
C LYS A 411 -1.38 -7.17 -8.90
N SER A 412 -2.54 -7.76 -8.58
CA SER A 412 -3.26 -8.69 -9.45
C SER A 412 -3.87 -8.00 -10.68
N ILE A 413 -4.10 -6.69 -10.61
CA ILE A 413 -4.59 -5.90 -11.72
C ILE A 413 -3.54 -5.88 -12.83
N ASN A 414 -3.88 -6.43 -14.00
CA ASN A 414 -3.02 -6.48 -15.18
C ASN A 414 -3.85 -6.40 -16.47
N LEU A 415 -4.31 -5.20 -16.82
CA LEU A 415 -5.02 -4.93 -18.07
C LEU A 415 -4.05 -4.44 -19.16
N ASP A 416 -3.03 -5.23 -19.49
CA ASP A 416 -2.29 -5.03 -20.74
C ASP A 416 -3.20 -5.28 -21.97
N THR A 417 -2.72 -4.97 -23.19
CA THR A 417 -3.54 -5.15 -24.41
C THR A 417 -4.04 -6.58 -24.52
N LYS A 418 -3.20 -7.58 -24.20
CA LYS A 418 -3.56 -9.00 -24.29
C LYS A 418 -4.70 -9.38 -23.34
N ASN A 419 -4.61 -8.97 -22.08
CA ASN A 419 -5.64 -9.29 -21.09
C ASN A 419 -6.90 -8.42 -21.27
N PHE A 420 -6.76 -7.20 -21.79
CA PHE A 420 -7.90 -6.38 -22.16
C PHE A 420 -8.70 -7.00 -23.33
N VAL A 421 -8.02 -7.53 -24.35
CA VAL A 421 -8.69 -8.28 -25.43
C VAL A 421 -9.44 -9.49 -24.88
N LYS A 422 -8.87 -10.24 -23.93
CA LYS A 422 -9.59 -11.32 -23.25
C LYS A 422 -10.83 -10.80 -22.52
N LEU A 423 -10.71 -9.67 -21.82
CA LEU A 423 -11.82 -9.04 -21.09
C LEU A 423 -12.97 -8.62 -22.03
N THR A 424 -12.70 -8.25 -23.28
CA THR A 424 -13.72 -7.87 -24.27
C THR A 424 -14.19 -9.02 -25.16
N THR A 425 -13.46 -10.15 -25.20
CA THR A 425 -13.86 -11.33 -25.97
C THR A 425 -15.09 -11.99 -25.36
N LYS A 426 -16.04 -12.44 -26.20
CA LYS A 426 -17.22 -13.17 -25.73
C LYS A 426 -16.80 -14.55 -25.21
N VAL A 427 -17.33 -14.92 -24.05
CA VAL A 427 -17.12 -16.23 -23.41
C VAL A 427 -18.47 -16.87 -23.07
N ASP A 428 -18.43 -18.18 -22.83
CA ASP A 428 -19.56 -18.93 -22.33
C ASP A 428 -19.84 -18.62 -20.84
N ARG A 429 -20.95 -19.15 -20.33
CA ARG A 429 -21.50 -18.78 -19.01
C ARG A 429 -20.53 -19.08 -17.86
N PHE A 430 -20.23 -18.07 -17.03
CA PHE A 430 -19.40 -18.13 -15.81
C PHE A 430 -17.93 -18.58 -15.97
N GLU A 431 -17.47 -18.91 -17.18
CA GLU A 431 -16.11 -19.41 -17.42
C GLU A 431 -15.03 -18.45 -16.91
N GLU A 432 -15.19 -17.15 -17.18
CA GLU A 432 -14.27 -16.12 -16.71
C GLU A 432 -14.24 -15.95 -15.19
N ILE A 433 -15.31 -16.30 -14.49
CA ILE A 433 -15.37 -16.14 -13.03
C ILE A 433 -14.88 -17.41 -12.33
N ALA A 434 -14.96 -18.57 -13.01
CA ALA A 434 -14.34 -19.80 -12.55
C ALA A 434 -12.81 -19.69 -12.47
N ASP A 435 -12.18 -18.99 -13.42
CA ASP A 435 -10.77 -18.62 -13.31
C ASP A 435 -10.59 -17.40 -12.38
N TYR A 436 -10.14 -17.67 -11.16
CA TYR A 436 -9.87 -16.62 -10.17
C TYR A 436 -8.79 -15.63 -10.58
N ASN A 437 -7.92 -15.97 -11.53
CA ASN A 437 -6.86 -15.11 -12.04
C ASN A 437 -7.28 -14.33 -13.30
N SER A 438 -8.48 -14.56 -13.82
CA SER A 438 -9.00 -13.79 -14.96
C SER A 438 -9.15 -12.32 -14.57
N GLN A 439 -8.98 -11.42 -15.55
CA GLN A 439 -9.15 -9.99 -15.28
C GLN A 439 -10.61 -9.61 -15.00
N MET A 440 -11.59 -10.38 -15.48
CA MET A 440 -13.00 -10.17 -15.10
C MET A 440 -13.22 -10.50 -13.62
N SER A 441 -12.72 -11.65 -13.14
CA SER A 441 -12.77 -12.03 -11.73
C SER A 441 -12.08 -10.98 -10.85
N ILE A 442 -10.88 -10.54 -11.24
CA ILE A 442 -10.10 -9.53 -10.50
C ILE A 442 -10.82 -8.18 -10.48
N LEU A 443 -11.39 -7.72 -11.60
CA LEU A 443 -12.17 -6.48 -11.68
C LEU A 443 -13.35 -6.51 -10.72
N LEU A 444 -14.17 -7.57 -10.78
CA LEU A 444 -15.34 -7.71 -9.91
C LEU A 444 -14.92 -7.74 -8.44
N LYS A 445 -13.91 -8.53 -8.09
CA LYS A 445 -13.38 -8.61 -6.71
C LYS A 445 -12.86 -7.28 -6.20
N ILE A 446 -12.11 -6.51 -7.01
CA ILE A 446 -11.56 -5.21 -6.60
C ILE A 446 -12.69 -4.20 -6.33
N ILE A 447 -13.67 -4.11 -7.23
CA ILE A 447 -14.80 -3.20 -7.07
C ILE A 447 -15.64 -3.61 -5.86
N SER A 448 -15.94 -4.90 -5.71
CA SER A 448 -16.64 -5.43 -4.54
C SER A 448 -15.91 -5.13 -3.24
N LEU A 449 -14.59 -5.37 -3.19
CA LEU A 449 -13.77 -5.05 -2.03
C LEU A 449 -13.81 -3.55 -1.69
N THR A 450 -13.75 -2.70 -2.71
CA THR A 450 -13.83 -1.25 -2.53
C THR A 450 -15.17 -0.83 -1.94
N ILE A 451 -16.28 -1.35 -2.45
CA ILE A 451 -17.63 -1.09 -1.94
C ILE A 451 -17.77 -1.53 -0.48
N THR A 452 -17.25 -2.71 -0.13
CA THR A 452 -17.48 -3.31 1.20
C THR A 452 -16.57 -2.75 2.29
N ILE A 453 -15.33 -2.38 1.95
CA ILE A 453 -14.40 -1.76 2.90
C ILE A 453 -14.78 -0.29 3.16
N ASP A 454 -15.33 0.36 2.13
CA ASP A 454 -15.70 1.75 2.16
C ASP A 454 -17.14 1.96 1.66
N PRO A 455 -18.13 1.91 2.58
CA PRO A 455 -19.54 1.98 2.21
C PRO A 455 -19.98 3.33 1.64
N LYS A 456 -19.10 4.35 1.63
CA LYS A 456 -19.35 5.62 0.95
C LYS A 456 -19.13 5.53 -0.56
N ALA A 457 -18.39 4.52 -1.04
CA ALA A 457 -18.05 4.38 -2.45
C ALA A 457 -19.31 4.31 -3.36
N PRO A 458 -20.33 3.48 -3.09
CA PRO A 458 -21.54 3.44 -3.91
C PRO A 458 -22.17 4.82 -4.10
N LYS A 459 -22.35 5.60 -3.03
CA LYS A 459 -22.91 6.95 -3.11
C LYS A 459 -22.06 7.88 -3.99
N THR A 460 -20.74 7.87 -3.83
CA THR A 460 -19.82 8.68 -4.64
C THR A 460 -19.92 8.38 -6.14
N PHE A 461 -20.16 7.11 -6.47
CA PHE A 461 -20.33 6.63 -7.84
C PHE A 461 -21.81 6.44 -8.23
N GLU A 462 -22.71 7.21 -7.60
CA GLU A 462 -24.13 7.32 -7.97
C GLU A 462 -24.87 5.97 -7.96
N TYR A 463 -24.43 5.08 -7.07
CA TYR A 463 -24.90 3.70 -6.96
C TYR A 463 -24.88 2.91 -8.29
N SER A 464 -23.98 3.28 -9.21
CA SER A 464 -23.86 2.67 -10.53
C SER A 464 -22.61 1.78 -10.59
N TRP A 465 -22.83 0.49 -10.80
CA TRP A 465 -21.74 -0.47 -11.03
C TRP A 465 -21.07 -0.21 -12.39
N GLU A 466 -21.81 0.30 -13.38
CA GLU A 466 -21.31 0.71 -14.69
C GLU A 466 -20.29 1.86 -14.53
N SER A 467 -20.60 2.83 -13.67
CA SER A 467 -19.70 3.93 -13.34
C SER A 467 -18.40 3.41 -12.73
N LEU A 468 -18.48 2.50 -11.74
CA LEU A 468 -17.31 1.88 -11.11
C LEU A 468 -16.45 1.09 -12.11
N LEU A 469 -17.09 0.33 -13.00
CA LEU A 469 -16.42 -0.43 -14.06
C LEU A 469 -15.68 0.50 -15.03
N LYS A 470 -16.34 1.58 -15.47
CA LYS A 470 -15.73 2.60 -16.32
C LYS A 470 -14.49 3.20 -15.67
N TYR A 471 -14.57 3.60 -14.40
CA TYR A 471 -13.41 4.14 -13.69
C TYR A 471 -12.29 3.11 -13.50
N TYR A 472 -12.61 1.83 -13.35
CA TYR A 472 -11.62 0.74 -13.31
C TYR A 472 -10.83 0.64 -14.62
N ILE A 473 -11.54 0.60 -15.76
CA ILE A 473 -10.89 0.53 -17.09
C ILE A 473 -10.09 1.80 -17.36
N ILE A 474 -10.63 2.97 -17.04
CA ILE A 474 -9.93 4.25 -17.19
C ILE A 474 -8.71 4.35 -16.28
N ALA A 475 -8.69 3.72 -15.10
CA ALA A 475 -7.53 3.80 -14.21
C ALA A 475 -6.41 2.83 -14.62
N PHE A 476 -6.78 1.61 -15.00
CA PHE A 476 -5.84 0.49 -15.09
C PHE A 476 -5.71 -0.12 -16.48
N GLY A 477 -6.52 0.31 -17.44
CA GLY A 477 -6.52 -0.20 -18.80
C GLY A 477 -5.19 0.01 -19.52
N PRO A 478 -5.07 -0.54 -20.74
CA PRO A 478 -3.85 -0.42 -21.51
C PRO A 478 -3.69 1.00 -22.07
N TYR A 479 -2.45 1.45 -22.21
CA TYR A 479 -2.08 2.73 -22.83
C TYR A 479 -0.98 2.53 -23.86
N LYS A 480 -1.10 3.25 -24.98
CA LYS A 480 -0.12 3.27 -26.07
C LYS A 480 0.21 4.70 -26.45
N LYS A 481 1.49 5.01 -26.62
CA LYS A 481 1.99 6.38 -26.83
C LYS A 481 1.23 7.18 -27.90
N ASN A 482 1.01 6.57 -29.07
CA ASN A 482 0.53 7.25 -30.27
C ASN A 482 -0.91 6.87 -30.67
N MET A 483 -1.59 6.01 -29.91
CA MET A 483 -2.93 5.55 -30.28
C MET A 483 -3.78 5.21 -29.07
N MET A 484 -5.10 5.24 -29.26
CA MET A 484 -6.06 4.72 -28.29
C MET A 484 -5.94 3.20 -28.20
N ALA A 485 -5.91 2.65 -26.99
CA ALA A 485 -5.79 1.20 -26.78
C ALA A 485 -7.16 0.48 -26.69
N TYR A 486 -8.23 1.22 -26.40
CA TYR A 486 -9.60 0.72 -26.28
C TYR A 486 -10.60 1.85 -26.54
N THR A 487 -11.81 1.54 -26.96
CA THR A 487 -12.86 2.50 -27.36
C THR A 487 -14.08 2.44 -26.44
N LEU A 488 -15.08 3.30 -26.68
CA LEU A 488 -16.37 3.21 -25.97
C LEU A 488 -17.07 1.87 -26.22
N LYS A 489 -16.99 1.32 -27.44
CA LYS A 489 -17.57 0.01 -27.78
C LYS A 489 -16.97 -1.11 -26.94
N ASP A 490 -15.68 -1.01 -26.64
CA ASP A 490 -15.00 -1.98 -25.78
C ASP A 490 -15.55 -1.92 -24.35
N MET A 491 -15.79 -0.71 -23.81
CA MET A 491 -16.44 -0.55 -22.50
C MET A 491 -17.85 -1.14 -22.47
N GLU A 492 -18.67 -0.84 -23.48
CA GLU A 492 -20.02 -1.38 -23.63
C GLU A 492 -20.01 -2.92 -23.69
N MET A 493 -18.99 -3.53 -24.30
CA MET A 493 -18.82 -4.99 -24.33
C MET A 493 -18.54 -5.57 -22.93
N VAL A 494 -17.69 -4.94 -22.13
CA VAL A 494 -17.44 -5.38 -20.74
C VAL A 494 -18.71 -5.20 -19.89
N GLU A 495 -19.40 -4.07 -20.02
CA GLU A 495 -20.68 -3.82 -19.34
C GLU A 495 -21.73 -4.88 -19.71
N PHE A 496 -21.85 -5.22 -20.99
CA PHE A 496 -22.75 -6.27 -21.46
C PHE A 496 -22.42 -7.63 -20.83
N LYS A 497 -21.14 -7.98 -20.70
CA LYS A 497 -20.72 -9.23 -20.04
C LYS A 497 -21.10 -9.25 -18.57
N VAL A 498 -20.88 -8.15 -17.83
CA VAL A 498 -21.30 -8.05 -16.43
C VAL A 498 -22.82 -8.15 -16.30
N ASN A 499 -23.59 -7.48 -17.17
CA ASN A 499 -25.06 -7.61 -17.21
C ASN A 499 -25.53 -9.05 -17.46
N ARG A 500 -24.88 -9.77 -18.37
CA ARG A 500 -25.17 -11.20 -18.59
C ARG A 500 -24.91 -12.02 -17.33
N LEU A 501 -23.80 -11.77 -16.63
CA LEU A 501 -23.47 -12.44 -15.37
C LEU A 501 -24.50 -12.14 -14.27
N LEU A 502 -24.97 -10.90 -14.17
CA LEU A 502 -26.04 -10.51 -13.23
C LEU A 502 -27.38 -11.20 -13.54
N THR A 503 -27.75 -11.25 -14.82
CA THR A 503 -28.95 -11.97 -15.27
C THR A 503 -28.87 -13.46 -14.97
N GLN A 504 -27.69 -14.05 -15.18
CA GLN A 504 -27.43 -15.45 -14.89
C GLN A 504 -27.43 -15.75 -13.38
N TYR A 505 -26.92 -14.82 -12.56
CA TYR A 505 -26.93 -14.90 -11.10
C TYR A 505 -28.36 -14.86 -10.54
N LYS A 506 -29.25 -14.04 -11.11
CA LYS A 506 -30.67 -13.98 -10.73
C LYS A 506 -31.36 -15.35 -10.81
N ARG A 507 -31.04 -16.13 -11.85
CA ARG A 507 -31.63 -17.46 -12.14
C ARG A 507 -30.94 -18.61 -11.42
N LEU A 508 -29.88 -18.35 -10.65
CA LEU A 508 -29.10 -19.38 -10.01
C LEU A 508 -29.76 -19.81 -8.70
N GLN A 509 -29.99 -21.11 -8.52
CA GLN A 509 -30.66 -21.67 -7.33
C GLN A 509 -29.74 -21.71 -6.10
N GLN A 510 -28.44 -21.95 -6.28
CA GLN A 510 -27.45 -22.08 -5.20
C GLN A 510 -26.53 -20.84 -5.13
N LYS A 511 -27.09 -19.69 -4.78
CA LYS A 511 -26.39 -18.38 -4.84
C LYS A 511 -25.17 -18.32 -3.93
N GLU A 512 -25.22 -19.05 -2.83
CA GLU A 512 -24.13 -19.27 -1.87
C GLU A 512 -22.89 -19.95 -2.48
N LYS A 513 -22.99 -20.57 -3.66
CA LYS A 513 -21.86 -21.18 -4.38
C LYS A 513 -21.19 -20.26 -5.40
N VAL A 514 -21.76 -19.07 -5.66
CA VAL A 514 -21.23 -18.15 -6.67
C VAL A 514 -20.52 -16.98 -6.00
N VAL A 515 -19.32 -16.66 -6.52
CA VAL A 515 -18.41 -15.60 -6.06
C VAL A 515 -19.17 -14.39 -5.52
N ASP A 516 -18.99 -14.09 -4.22
CA ASP A 516 -19.67 -13.02 -3.47
C ASP A 516 -19.61 -11.66 -4.16
N SER A 517 -18.60 -11.44 -4.99
CA SER A 517 -18.44 -10.24 -5.81
C SER A 517 -19.63 -10.00 -6.76
N ILE A 518 -20.19 -11.04 -7.41
CA ILE A 518 -21.37 -10.87 -8.27
C ILE A 518 -22.60 -10.51 -7.42
N GLY A 519 -22.74 -11.11 -6.23
CA GLY A 519 -23.83 -10.80 -5.32
C GLY A 519 -23.85 -9.33 -4.90
N ILE A 520 -22.68 -8.72 -4.69
CA ILE A 520 -22.54 -7.28 -4.40
C ILE A 520 -22.97 -6.43 -5.60
N PHE A 521 -22.53 -6.77 -6.82
CA PHE A 521 -22.96 -6.07 -8.03
C PHE A 521 -24.47 -6.21 -8.25
N TYR A 522 -25.04 -7.38 -7.96
CA TYR A 522 -26.47 -7.61 -8.06
C TYR A 522 -27.25 -6.75 -7.06
N LYS A 523 -26.78 -6.63 -5.82
CA LYS A 523 -27.39 -5.69 -4.84
C LYS A 523 -27.30 -4.24 -5.32
N LEU A 524 -26.16 -3.82 -5.85
CA LEU A 524 -25.96 -2.46 -6.37
C LEU A 524 -26.87 -2.18 -7.58
N HIS A 525 -27.03 -3.15 -8.48
CA HIS A 525 -27.92 -3.07 -9.64
C HIS A 525 -29.39 -2.86 -9.25
N ASN A 526 -29.84 -3.47 -8.14
CA ASN A 526 -31.22 -3.41 -7.66
C ASN A 526 -31.44 -2.38 -6.53
N PHE A 527 -30.47 -1.51 -6.25
CA PHE A 527 -30.59 -0.48 -5.21
C PHE A 527 -31.45 0.72 -5.65
N LYS A 528 -31.82 0.79 -6.94
CA LYS A 528 -32.55 1.91 -7.54
C LYS A 528 -33.99 2.02 -7.07
#